data_AF-A0A645I3H3-F1
#
_entry.id   AF-A0A645I3H3-F1
#
_cell.length_a   1.000
_cell.length_b   1.000
_cell.length_c   1.000
_cell.angle_alpha   90.00
_cell.angle_beta   90.00
_cell.angle_gamma   90.00
#
_symmetry.space_group_name_H-M   'P 1'
#
loop_
_entity.id
_entity.type
_entity.pdbx_description
1 polymer ?
#
loop_
_entity_poly.entity_id
_entity_poly.type
_entity_poly.pdbx_seq_one_letter_code
_entity_poly.pdbx_strand_id
1 'polypeptide(L)' 'MYREEVYLARYFNKDDPNQWQNKGSISVVDVAQQDVEKRLASYTVPEITKEQNDLLQPYLPDAYKEMI' A
#
# COMPACT_ATOMS: atom_id res chain seq x y z
N MET A 1 10.49 -19.56 18.00
CA MET A 1 9.81 -18.79 19.07
C MET A 1 10.29 -17.33 19.02
N TYR A 2 10.01 -16.58 17.95
CA TYR A 2 10.58 -15.22 17.76
C TYR A 2 9.73 -14.25 16.90
N ARG A 3 8.53 -14.64 16.44
CA ARG A 3 7.73 -13.82 15.51
C ARG A 3 6.51 -13.14 16.11
N GLU A 4 6.03 -13.59 17.27
CA GLU A 4 4.79 -13.06 17.86
C GLU A 4 5.02 -11.89 18.82
N GLU A 5 6.24 -11.73 19.35
CA GLU A 5 6.55 -10.72 20.38
C GLU A 5 7.33 -9.50 19.88
N VAL A 6 7.79 -9.50 18.62
CA VAL A 6 8.63 -8.43 18.07
C VAL A 6 8.01 -7.85 16.81
N TYR A 7 7.59 -6.58 16.90
CA TYR A 7 7.17 -5.80 15.74
C TYR A 7 8.40 -5.28 14.99
N LEU A 8 8.53 -5.63 13.71
CA LEU A 8 9.56 -5.07 12.83
C LEU A 8 8.97 -3.95 11.98
N ALA A 9 9.49 -2.73 12.18
CA ALA A 9 9.13 -1.59 11.34
C ALA A 9 9.47 -1.90 9.88
N ARG A 10 8.47 -1.75 9.00
CA ARG A 10 8.54 -2.14 7.58
C ARG A 10 9.52 -1.28 6.77
N TYR A 11 9.56 0.02 7.03
CA TYR A 11 10.31 0.99 6.21
C TYR A 11 11.62 1.47 6.85
N PHE A 12 11.89 1.06 8.08
CA PHE A 12 13.12 1.51 8.75
C PHE A 12 14.30 0.76 8.17
N ASN A 13 15.38 1.51 7.93
CA ASN A 13 16.66 0.93 7.53
C ASN A 13 17.18 0.03 8.67
N LYS A 14 17.68 -1.16 8.32
CA LYS A 14 18.21 -2.16 9.26
C LYS A 14 19.72 -2.38 9.08
N ASP A 15 20.34 -1.65 8.16
CA ASP A 15 21.77 -1.64 7.90
C ASP A 15 22.49 -0.78 8.96
N ASP A 16 23.80 -0.99 9.10
CA ASP A 16 24.65 -0.06 9.83
C ASP A 16 24.85 1.26 9.05
N PRO A 17 25.29 2.35 9.72
CA PRO A 17 25.41 3.67 9.09
C PRO A 17 26.30 3.70 7.84
N ASN A 18 27.39 2.93 7.80
CA ASN A 18 28.31 2.95 6.64
C ASN A 18 27.66 2.30 5.43
N GLN A 19 26.95 1.18 5.63
CA GLN A 19 26.20 0.53 4.57
C GLN A 19 25.05 1.41 4.05
N TRP A 20 24.31 2.06 4.95
CA TRP A 20 23.25 2.99 4.55
C TRP A 20 23.80 4.16 3.71
N GLN A 21 24.92 4.75 4.13
CA GLN A 21 25.58 5.82 3.39
C GLN A 21 26.06 5.35 2.01
N ASN A 22 26.72 4.20 1.93
CA ASN A 22 27.20 3.62 0.67
C ASN A 22 26.06 3.27 -0.30
N LYS A 23 24.87 2.98 0.21
CA LYS A 23 23.64 2.71 -0.58
C LYS A 23 22.91 3.99 -1.02
N GLY A 24 23.52 5.16 -0.83
CA GLY A 24 22.95 6.45 -1.28
C GLY A 24 22.17 7.19 -0.21
N SER A 25 22.29 6.81 1.06
CA SER A 25 21.67 7.52 2.19
C SER A 25 20.16 7.72 2.05
N ILE A 26 19.47 6.69 1.54
CA ILE A 26 18.03 6.73 1.23
C ILE A 26 17.24 6.98 2.51
N SER A 27 16.37 8.00 2.51
CA SER A 27 15.57 8.34 3.68
C SER A 27 14.38 7.38 3.85
N VAL A 28 13.81 7.36 5.06
CA VAL A 28 12.57 6.60 5.32
C VAL A 28 11.40 7.07 4.46
N VAL A 29 11.39 8.36 4.08
CA VAL A 29 10.36 8.95 3.22
C VAL A 29 10.50 8.41 1.79
N ASP A 30 11.72 8.32 1.27
CA ASP A 30 11.99 7.77 -0.06
C ASP A 30 11.56 6.30 -0.15
N VAL A 31 11.87 5.50 0.88
CA VAL A 31 11.46 4.09 0.97
C VAL A 31 9.93 3.98 0.99
N ALA A 32 9.25 4.81 1.80
CA ALA A 32 7.80 4.81 1.89
C ALA A 32 7.14 5.20 0.55
N GLN A 33 7.68 6.22 -0.12
CA GLN A 33 7.18 6.67 -1.42
C GLN A 33 7.29 5.57 -2.48
N GLN A 34 8.44 4.88 -2.56
CA GLN A 34 8.62 3.75 -3.48
C GLN A 34 7.65 2.59 -3.20
N ASP A 35 7.37 2.29 -1.93
CA ASP A 35 6.41 1.24 -1.57
C ASP A 35 4.98 1.64 -1.94
N VAL A 36 4.61 2.90 -1.76
CA VAL A 36 3.31 3.45 -2.20
C VAL A 36 3.17 3.33 -3.72
N GLU A 37 4.18 3.73 -4.48
CA GLU A 37 4.17 3.63 -5.95
C GLU A 37 4.01 2.18 -6.41
N LYS A 38 4.76 1.25 -5.82
CA LYS A 38 4.63 -0.18 -6.12
C LYS A 38 3.22 -0.69 -5.82
N ARG A 39 2.67 -0.32 -4.67
CA ARG A 39 1.33 -0.73 -4.23
C ARG A 39 0.24 -0.22 -5.18
N LEU A 40 0.34 1.03 -5.63
CA LEU A 40 -0.59 1.61 -6.60
C LEU A 40 -0.45 0.94 -7.97
N ALA A 41 0.78 0.71 -8.43
CA ALA A 41 1.04 0.04 -9.71
C ALA A 41 0.57 -1.42 -9.72
N SER A 42 0.61 -2.10 -8.58
CA SER A 42 0.13 -3.48 -8.44
C SER A 42 -1.35 -3.60 -8.06
N TYR A 43 -2.05 -2.49 -7.83
CA TYR A 43 -3.42 -2.54 -7.37
C TYR A 43 -4.36 -2.98 -8.49
N THR A 44 -5.11 -4.04 -8.23
CA THR A 44 -6.23 -4.48 -9.08
C THR A 44 -7.53 -4.27 -8.30
N VAL A 45 -8.50 -3.59 -8.92
CA VAL A 45 -9.83 -3.43 -8.33
C VAL A 45 -10.42 -4.81 -8.04
N PRO A 46 -10.94 -5.07 -6.83
CA PRO A 46 -11.60 -6.35 -6.55
C PRO A 46 -12.87 -6.47 -7.39
N GLU A 47 -13.11 -7.66 -7.92
CA GLU A 47 -14.39 -7.95 -8.58
C GLU A 47 -15.52 -7.87 -7.56
N ILE A 48 -16.54 -7.07 -7.86
CA ILE A 48 -17.79 -7.05 -7.11
C ILE A 48 -18.84 -7.86 -7.85
N THR A 49 -19.64 -8.63 -7.12
CA THR A 49 -20.76 -9.35 -7.73
C THR A 49 -21.84 -8.37 -8.15
N LYS A 50 -22.71 -8.79 -9.09
CA LYS A 50 -23.87 -8.00 -9.48
C LYS A 50 -24.74 -7.63 -8.27
N GLU A 51 -24.96 -8.56 -7.36
CA GLU A 51 -25.73 -8.34 -6.13
C GLU A 51 -25.10 -7.26 -5.24
N GLN A 52 -23.77 -7.26 -5.12
CA GLN A 52 -23.03 -6.23 -4.38
C GLN A 52 -23.14 -4.87 -5.07
N ASN A 53 -23.04 -4.82 -6.40
CA ASN A 53 -23.22 -3.57 -7.14
C ASN A 53 -24.64 -3.03 -6.99
N ASP A 54 -25.65 -3.89 -7.17
CA ASP A 54 -27.07 -3.51 -7.04
C ASP A 54 -27.39 -2.98 -5.63
N LEU A 55 -26.71 -3.48 -4.58
CA LEU A 55 -26.80 -2.96 -3.21
C LEU A 55 -26.16 -1.57 -3.04
N LEU A 56 -25.09 -1.28 -3.78
CA LEU A 56 -24.34 -0.03 -3.68
C LEU A 56 -24.96 1.11 -4.51
N GLN A 57 -25.52 0.79 -5.68
CA GLN A 57 -26.07 1.75 -6.64
C GLN A 57 -27.02 2.82 -6.05
N PRO A 58 -27.94 2.50 -5.11
CA PRO A 58 -28.82 3.51 -4.51
C PRO A 58 -28.10 4.56 -3.66
N TYR A 59 -26.92 4.23 -3.14
CA TYR A 59 -26.14 5.09 -2.24
C TYR A 59 -25.02 5.85 -2.95
N LEU A 60 -24.77 5.54 -4.23
CA LEU A 60 -23.79 6.25 -5.04
C LEU A 60 -24.41 7.54 -5.62
N PRO A 61 -23.69 8.67 -5.58
CA PRO A 61 -24.07 9.85 -6.34
C PRO A 61 -24.17 9.54 -7.83
N ASP A 62 -25.07 10.22 -8.55
CA ASP A 62 -25.33 9.97 -9.99
C ASP A 62 -24.05 10.01 -10.84
N ALA A 63 -23.09 10.88 -10.48
CA ALA A 63 -21.80 11.01 -11.15
C ALA A 63 -20.94 9.73 -11.13
N TYR A 64 -21.23 8.78 -10.24
CA TYR A 64 -20.42 7.58 -10.02
C TYR A 64 -21.15 6.27 -10.33
N LYS A 65 -22.42 6.31 -10.76
CA LYS A 65 -23.22 5.11 -11.00
C LYS A 65 -22.74 4.27 -12.20
N GLU A 66 -22.11 4.91 -13.19
CA GLU A 66 -21.58 4.25 -14.40
C GLU A 66 -20.07 3.95 -14.33
N MET A 67 -19.41 4.27 -13.21
CA MET A 67 -17.94 4.15 -13.08
C MET A 67 -17.47 2.86 -12.37
N ILE A 68 -18.41 1.99 -11.96
CA ILE A 68 -18.14 0.79 -11.16
C ILE A 68 -18.62 -0.47 -11.91
#